data_AF-A0A5C0DSJ6-F1
#
_entry.id   AF-A0A5C0DSJ6-F1
#
_cell.length_a   1.000
_cell.length_b   1.000
_cell.length_c   1.000
_cell.angle_alpha   90.00
_cell.angle_beta   90.00
_cell.angle_gamma   90.00
#
_symmetry.space_group_name_H-M   'P 1'
#
loop_
_entity.id
_entity.type
_entity.pdbx_description
1 polymer ?
#
loop_
_entity_poly.entity_id
_entity_poly.type
_entity_poly.pdbx_seq_one_letter_code
_entity_poly.pdbx_strand_id
1 'polypeptide(L)'
;MLHSKAQTTVLHLAAERGSVEDLELHEVMLKGFRDVKCVESGGPEPGVGCAGRGIITAINFLEENGAYTDLDFVSYDVLGDVVCGGFAMPIREGKAQEIYIVTSGEMMAMYAANNIARGVLKYAHSGGVRLGGLICNSRNTDREIELIETLAKRLNTQMIHYVPRDNIVQHAELRRMTVNEYAPDSKQANEYRALAKKIINNRNLTIPTPIEMEELEELLIEFGILESEENAAKMLAK
;
A
#
# COMPACT_ATOMS: atom_id res chain seq x y z
N MET A 1 -15.80 4.75 0.15
CA MET A 1 -15.77 5.94 1.04
C MET A 1 -16.51 7.14 0.46
N LEU A 2 -16.39 7.43 -0.84
CA LEU A 2 -17.10 8.54 -1.49
C LEU A 2 -18.48 8.16 -2.09
N HIS A 3 -18.86 6.87 -2.00
CA HIS A 3 -20.09 6.32 -2.59
C HIS A 3 -20.26 6.54 -4.11
N SER A 4 -19.23 7.01 -4.80
CA SER A 4 -19.17 7.22 -6.25
C SER A 4 -18.47 6.06 -6.96
N LYS A 5 -18.73 5.89 -8.28
CA LYS A 5 -18.05 4.86 -9.10
C LYS A 5 -16.59 5.24 -9.36
N ALA A 6 -16.35 6.51 -9.62
CA ALA A 6 -15.04 7.09 -9.88
C ALA A 6 -15.09 8.54 -9.40
N GLN A 7 -14.02 8.99 -8.78
CA GLN A 7 -13.79 10.39 -8.46
C GLN A 7 -13.14 11.06 -9.68
N THR A 8 -13.53 12.30 -9.96
CA THR A 8 -12.83 13.16 -10.93
C THR A 8 -11.39 13.36 -10.45
N THR A 9 -10.42 13.03 -11.30
CA THR A 9 -9.00 13.09 -10.93
C THR A 9 -8.40 14.46 -11.23
N VAL A 10 -7.32 14.81 -10.52
CA VAL A 10 -6.59 16.09 -10.74
C VAL A 10 -6.18 16.22 -12.20
N LEU A 11 -5.53 15.20 -12.76
CA LEU A 11 -5.08 15.26 -14.16
C LEU A 11 -6.21 15.31 -15.17
N HIS A 12 -7.33 14.63 -14.90
CA HIS A 12 -8.48 14.67 -15.80
C HIS A 12 -9.10 16.07 -15.84
N LEU A 13 -9.35 16.67 -14.67
CA LEU A 13 -9.91 18.01 -14.59
C LEU A 13 -8.95 19.07 -15.16
N ALA A 14 -7.64 18.92 -14.92
CA ALA A 14 -6.62 19.79 -15.51
C ALA A 14 -6.64 19.72 -17.04
N ALA A 15 -6.82 18.53 -17.62
CA ALA A 15 -6.92 18.38 -19.07
C ALA A 15 -8.17 19.04 -19.66
N GLU A 16 -9.30 19.03 -18.94
CA GLU A 16 -10.53 19.71 -19.35
C GLU A 16 -10.42 21.24 -19.23
N ARG A 17 -9.72 21.73 -18.20
CA ARG A 17 -9.55 23.16 -17.88
C ARG A 17 -8.41 23.82 -18.62
N GLY A 18 -7.44 23.03 -19.09
CA GLY A 18 -6.26 23.47 -19.84
C GLY A 18 -4.96 23.32 -19.04
N SER A 19 -4.98 23.62 -17.75
CA SER A 19 -3.83 23.49 -16.85
C SER A 19 -4.22 23.11 -15.42
N VAL A 20 -3.23 22.79 -14.60
CA VAL A 20 -3.45 22.43 -13.18
C VAL A 20 -3.62 23.69 -12.32
N GLU A 21 -3.04 24.79 -12.77
CA GLU A 21 -3.11 26.12 -12.19
C GLU A 21 -4.53 26.72 -12.29
N ASP A 22 -5.37 26.21 -13.20
CA ASP A 22 -6.77 26.61 -13.38
C ASP A 22 -7.75 25.83 -12.48
N LEU A 23 -7.24 24.95 -11.61
CA LEU A 23 -8.04 24.12 -10.72
C LEU A 23 -8.15 24.73 -9.33
N GLU A 24 -9.33 24.58 -8.72
CA GLU A 24 -9.54 24.91 -7.32
C GLU A 24 -9.53 23.63 -6.46
N LEU A 25 -8.94 23.70 -5.27
CA LEU A 25 -8.78 22.53 -4.39
C LEU A 25 -10.09 21.80 -4.09
N HIS A 26 -11.19 22.54 -3.93
CA HIS A 26 -12.50 21.98 -3.59
C HIS A 26 -13.14 21.18 -4.75
N GLU A 27 -12.65 21.33 -5.98
CA GLU A 27 -13.15 20.59 -7.15
C GLU A 27 -12.61 19.15 -7.20
N VAL A 28 -11.41 18.95 -6.66
CA VAL A 28 -10.72 17.65 -6.68
C VAL A 28 -10.66 16.98 -5.31
N MET A 29 -10.78 17.76 -4.22
CA MET A 29 -10.76 17.25 -2.85
C MET A 29 -12.18 17.10 -2.30
N LEU A 30 -12.65 15.85 -2.28
CA LEU A 30 -14.00 15.51 -1.81
C LEU A 30 -13.95 14.94 -0.40
N LYS A 31 -14.99 15.18 0.39
CA LYS A 31 -15.15 14.58 1.72
C LYS A 31 -15.96 13.28 1.61
N GLY A 32 -15.42 12.19 2.12
CA GLY A 32 -16.06 10.90 2.22
C GLY A 32 -16.60 10.58 3.61
N PHE A 33 -16.79 9.28 3.87
CA PHE A 33 -17.19 8.77 5.17
C PHE A 33 -16.35 9.37 6.32
N ARG A 34 -17.02 9.94 7.32
CA ARG A 34 -16.40 10.59 8.49
C ARG A 34 -15.41 11.70 8.13
N ASP A 35 -15.74 12.50 7.11
CA ASP A 35 -14.98 13.68 6.69
C ASP A 35 -13.55 13.37 6.21
N VAL A 36 -13.24 12.11 5.86
CA VAL A 36 -11.97 11.77 5.20
C VAL A 36 -11.89 12.53 3.88
N LYS A 37 -10.87 13.38 3.75
CA LYS A 37 -10.59 14.13 2.52
C LYS A 37 -9.93 13.17 1.50
N CYS A 38 -10.53 13.01 0.33
CA CYS A 38 -10.08 12.12 -0.73
C CYS A 38 -9.73 12.92 -1.98
N VAL A 39 -8.59 12.60 -2.59
CA VAL A 39 -8.13 13.16 -3.87
C VAL A 39 -7.56 12.01 -4.69
N GLU A 40 -7.87 11.99 -5.98
CA GLU A 40 -7.26 11.08 -6.94
C GLU A 40 -6.32 11.85 -7.86
N SER A 41 -5.04 11.46 -7.92
CA SER A 41 -4.07 12.05 -8.86
C SER A 41 -4.54 11.87 -10.30
N GLY A 42 -5.03 10.66 -10.62
CA GLY A 42 -5.21 10.21 -11.99
C GLY A 42 -3.91 9.84 -12.66
N GLY A 43 -4.02 9.39 -13.90
CA GLY A 43 -2.89 8.99 -14.73
C GLY A 43 -3.17 9.32 -16.20
N PRO A 44 -2.12 9.29 -17.04
CA PRO A 44 -2.27 9.45 -18.48
C PRO A 44 -3.05 8.28 -19.07
N GLU A 45 -3.59 8.46 -20.27
CA GLU A 45 -4.15 7.35 -21.04
C GLU A 45 -3.11 6.22 -21.21
N PRO A 46 -3.54 4.95 -21.16
CA PRO A 46 -2.64 3.81 -21.34
C PRO A 46 -1.80 3.95 -22.61
N GLY A 47 -0.47 3.93 -22.45
CA GLY A 47 0.49 4.04 -23.55
C GLY A 47 0.88 5.46 -23.98
N VAL A 48 0.29 6.52 -23.40
CA VAL A 48 0.50 7.91 -23.86
C VAL A 48 1.45 8.71 -22.96
N GLY A 49 1.53 8.39 -21.67
CA GLY A 49 2.30 9.20 -20.72
C GLY A 49 2.97 8.42 -19.59
N CYS A 50 3.49 9.17 -18.61
CA CYS A 50 4.10 8.61 -17.40
C CYS A 50 3.20 8.85 -16.19
N ALA A 51 2.63 7.78 -15.62
CA ALA A 51 1.84 7.84 -14.38
C ALA A 51 2.61 8.53 -13.24
N GLY A 52 3.93 8.31 -13.17
CA GLY A 52 4.80 8.94 -12.21
C GLY A 52 4.84 10.48 -12.30
N ARG A 53 4.68 11.08 -13.48
CA ARG A 53 4.57 12.54 -13.61
C ARG A 53 3.25 13.06 -13.05
N GLY A 54 2.18 12.30 -13.22
CA GLY A 54 0.87 12.65 -12.67
C GLY A 54 0.88 12.77 -11.15
N ILE A 55 1.53 11.81 -10.47
CA ILE A 55 1.70 11.83 -9.01
C ILE A 55 2.41 13.11 -8.56
N ILE A 56 3.51 13.48 -9.22
CA ILE A 56 4.27 14.69 -8.88
C ILE A 56 3.40 15.93 -9.04
N THR A 57 2.74 16.06 -10.19
CA THR A 57 1.84 17.18 -10.49
C THR A 57 0.71 17.30 -9.46
N ALA A 58 0.04 16.19 -9.13
CA ALA A 58 -1.05 16.20 -8.17
C ALA A 58 -0.59 16.55 -6.75
N ILE A 59 0.55 16.00 -6.30
CA ILE A 59 1.08 16.29 -4.97
C ILE A 59 1.49 17.76 -4.84
N ASN A 60 2.17 18.31 -5.85
CA ASN A 60 2.58 19.72 -5.86
C ASN A 60 1.36 20.64 -5.84
N PHE A 61 0.35 20.37 -6.67
CA PHE A 61 -0.91 21.11 -6.67
C PHE A 61 -1.57 21.12 -5.28
N LEU A 62 -1.65 19.96 -4.62
CA LEU A 62 -2.23 19.86 -3.28
C LEU A 62 -1.44 20.65 -2.23
N GLU A 63 -0.12 20.66 -2.36
CA GLU A 63 0.77 21.37 -1.46
C GLU A 63 0.64 22.89 -1.62
N GLU A 64 0.67 23.38 -2.86
CA GLU A 64 0.56 24.80 -3.21
C GLU A 64 -0.81 25.38 -2.84
N ASN A 65 -1.87 24.56 -2.90
CA ASN A 65 -3.23 24.97 -2.55
C ASN A 65 -3.60 24.69 -1.07
N GLY A 66 -2.64 24.35 -0.21
CA GLY A 66 -2.85 24.24 1.23
C GLY A 66 -3.69 23.05 1.69
N ALA A 67 -3.72 21.95 0.93
CA ALA A 67 -4.52 20.77 1.24
C ALA A 67 -4.12 20.08 2.57
N TYR A 68 -2.86 20.22 2.97
CA TYR A 68 -2.26 19.53 4.13
C TYR A 68 -2.39 20.30 5.45
N THR A 69 -3.39 21.18 5.56
CA THR A 69 -3.70 21.92 6.78
C THR A 69 -4.70 21.17 7.66
N ASP A 70 -4.48 21.21 8.97
CA ASP A 70 -5.34 20.58 10.00
C ASP A 70 -5.60 19.09 9.77
N LEU A 71 -4.54 18.32 9.47
CA LEU A 71 -4.60 16.87 9.27
C LEU A 71 -3.76 16.13 10.32
N ASP A 72 -4.33 15.07 10.89
CA ASP A 72 -3.59 14.13 11.74
C ASP A 72 -2.75 13.15 10.92
N PHE A 73 -3.28 12.71 9.77
CA PHE A 73 -2.66 11.73 8.88
C PHE A 73 -2.88 12.09 7.41
N VAL A 74 -1.86 11.84 6.59
CA VAL A 74 -1.94 11.83 5.13
C VAL A 74 -1.51 10.45 4.65
N SER A 75 -2.38 9.76 3.93
CA SER A 75 -2.09 8.44 3.38
C SER A 75 -1.98 8.52 1.86
N TYR A 76 -0.86 8.07 1.33
CA TYR A 76 -0.66 7.93 -0.11
C TYR A 76 -0.87 6.46 -0.48
N ASP A 77 -1.91 6.16 -1.25
CA ASP A 77 -2.12 4.83 -1.85
C ASP A 77 -1.34 4.78 -3.17
N VAL A 78 -0.21 4.06 -3.18
CA VAL A 78 0.76 4.08 -4.29
C VAL A 78 0.92 2.68 -4.86
N LEU A 79 0.92 2.59 -6.19
CA LEU A 79 1.09 1.34 -6.92
C LEU A 79 2.47 0.70 -6.66
N GLY A 80 2.47 -0.57 -6.25
CA GLY A 80 3.67 -1.29 -5.80
C GLY A 80 4.43 -2.07 -6.89
N ASP A 81 3.80 -2.35 -8.03
CA ASP A 81 4.38 -3.22 -9.07
C ASP A 81 5.56 -2.57 -9.81
N VAL A 82 5.56 -1.23 -9.87
CA VAL A 82 6.58 -0.46 -10.59
C VAL A 82 7.16 0.60 -9.67
N VAL A 83 8.36 0.33 -9.14
CA VAL A 83 9.08 1.27 -8.28
C VAL A 83 9.95 2.22 -9.12
N CYS A 84 9.33 2.94 -10.07
CA CYS A 84 10.05 3.93 -10.89
C CYS A 84 10.16 5.28 -10.16
N GLY A 85 10.98 6.20 -10.70
CA GLY A 85 11.31 7.46 -10.04
C GLY A 85 10.13 8.38 -9.70
N GLY A 86 8.99 8.25 -10.39
CA GLY A 86 7.77 9.01 -10.07
C GLY A 86 6.93 8.39 -8.96
N PHE A 87 6.76 7.05 -8.94
CA PHE A 87 6.10 6.35 -7.83
C PHE A 87 6.90 6.43 -6.53
N ALA A 88 8.22 6.58 -6.63
CA ALA A 88 9.09 6.83 -5.49
C ALA A 88 9.08 8.30 -5.03
N MET A 89 8.36 9.23 -5.67
CA MET A 89 8.41 10.65 -5.31
C MET A 89 7.97 10.93 -3.86
N PRO A 90 6.87 10.34 -3.33
CA PRO A 90 6.49 10.57 -1.93
C PRO A 90 7.60 10.19 -0.95
N ILE A 91 8.34 9.11 -1.26
CA ILE A 91 9.48 8.62 -0.48
C ILE A 91 10.70 9.54 -0.66
N ARG A 92 11.03 9.87 -1.91
CA ARG A 92 12.22 10.63 -2.31
C ARG A 92 12.20 12.06 -1.79
N GLU A 93 11.04 12.71 -1.84
CA GLU A 93 10.86 14.12 -1.45
C GLU A 93 10.38 14.28 -0.01
N GLY A 94 10.40 13.19 0.77
CA GLY A 94 10.06 13.22 2.19
C GLY A 94 8.59 13.53 2.50
N LYS A 95 7.69 13.39 1.51
CA LYS A 95 6.25 13.59 1.69
C LYS A 95 5.64 12.47 2.55
N ALA A 96 6.17 11.25 2.43
CA ALA A 96 5.82 10.10 3.25
C ALA A 96 7.03 9.66 4.08
N GLN A 97 6.89 9.71 5.41
CA GLN A 97 7.95 9.33 6.35
C GLN A 97 7.82 7.89 6.84
N GLU A 98 6.60 7.37 6.94
CA GLU A 98 6.29 6.01 7.37
C GLU A 98 5.70 5.20 6.21
N ILE A 99 6.37 4.11 5.84
CA ILE A 99 5.94 3.23 4.75
C ILE A 99 5.37 1.95 5.35
N TYR A 100 4.17 1.59 4.93
CA TYR A 100 3.55 0.30 5.23
C TYR A 100 3.31 -0.45 3.93
N ILE A 101 3.79 -1.69 3.85
CA ILE A 101 3.69 -2.49 2.63
C ILE A 101 2.62 -3.55 2.83
N VAL A 102 1.58 -3.52 2.01
CA VAL A 102 0.59 -4.61 1.95
C VAL A 102 1.18 -5.75 1.11
N THR A 103 1.18 -6.96 1.66
CA THR A 103 1.71 -8.16 1.01
C THR A 103 0.85 -9.39 1.36
N SER A 104 1.20 -10.56 0.83
CA SER A 104 0.59 -11.85 1.13
C SER A 104 1.65 -12.95 1.00
N GLY A 105 1.30 -14.20 1.32
CA GLY A 105 2.20 -15.35 1.16
C GLY A 105 2.57 -15.69 -0.29
N GLU A 106 2.02 -14.99 -1.28
CA GLU A 106 2.35 -15.19 -2.68
C GLU A 106 3.74 -14.63 -3.02
N MET A 107 4.52 -15.40 -3.79
CA MET A 107 5.88 -15.03 -4.22
C MET A 107 5.96 -13.62 -4.81
N MET A 108 5.03 -13.30 -5.73
CA MET A 108 5.03 -11.99 -6.39
C MET A 108 4.75 -10.84 -5.41
N ALA A 109 3.93 -11.06 -4.38
CA ALA A 109 3.66 -10.06 -3.36
C ALA A 109 4.88 -9.83 -2.45
N MET A 110 5.56 -10.91 -2.05
CA MET A 110 6.80 -10.82 -1.28
C MET A 110 7.93 -10.17 -2.10
N TYR A 111 8.04 -10.50 -3.39
CA TYR A 111 8.98 -9.90 -4.32
C TYR A 111 8.74 -8.38 -4.48
N ALA A 112 7.49 -7.97 -4.69
CA ALA A 112 7.12 -6.56 -4.74
C ALA A 112 7.45 -5.84 -3.43
N ALA A 113 7.15 -6.46 -2.28
CA ALA A 113 7.49 -5.91 -0.97
C ALA A 113 9.01 -5.71 -0.79
N ASN A 114 9.82 -6.67 -1.23
CA ASN A 114 11.27 -6.58 -1.20
C ASN A 114 11.79 -5.44 -2.10
N ASN A 115 11.23 -5.27 -3.29
CA ASN A 115 11.58 -4.17 -4.20
C ASN A 115 11.19 -2.79 -3.66
N ILE A 116 10.03 -2.66 -3.04
CA ILE A 116 9.63 -1.42 -2.35
C ILE A 116 10.60 -1.14 -1.19
N ALA A 117 10.99 -2.16 -0.42
CA ALA A 117 11.99 -2.02 0.63
C ALA A 117 13.36 -1.55 0.09
N ARG A 118 13.80 -2.01 -1.10
CA ARG A 118 14.98 -1.47 -1.80
C ARG A 118 14.82 0.01 -2.12
N GLY A 119 13.63 0.42 -2.56
CA GLY A 119 13.27 1.83 -2.77
C GLY A 119 13.40 2.66 -1.48
N VAL A 120 12.86 2.16 -0.36
CA VAL A 120 12.96 2.81 0.96
C VAL A 120 14.43 2.93 1.40
N LEU A 121 15.21 1.85 1.32
CA LEU A 121 16.64 1.84 1.67
C LEU A 121 17.42 2.92 0.91
N LYS A 122 17.15 3.07 -0.38
CA LYS A 122 17.81 4.08 -1.24
C LYS A 122 17.63 5.52 -0.74
N TYR A 123 16.50 5.83 -0.12
CA TYR A 123 16.15 7.18 0.34
C TYR A 123 16.18 7.34 1.87
N ALA A 124 16.37 6.26 2.63
CA ALA A 124 16.32 6.27 4.08
C ALA A 124 17.38 7.19 4.72
N HIS A 125 18.56 7.30 4.11
CA HIS A 125 19.68 8.10 4.62
C HIS A 125 19.57 9.60 4.26
N SER A 126 18.95 9.94 3.14
CA SER A 126 18.82 11.32 2.67
C SER A 126 17.49 11.97 3.03
N GLY A 127 16.39 11.21 3.00
CA GLY A 127 15.02 11.70 3.17
C GLY A 127 14.37 11.33 4.51
N GLY A 128 15.03 10.56 5.37
CA GLY A 128 14.51 10.20 6.69
C GLY A 128 13.35 9.19 6.70
N VAL A 129 12.90 8.73 5.53
CA VAL A 129 11.85 7.72 5.37
C VAL A 129 12.21 6.38 6.04
N ARG A 130 11.22 5.70 6.60
CA ARG A 130 11.37 4.43 7.32
C ARG A 130 10.28 3.43 6.93
N LEU A 131 10.62 2.14 7.04
CA LEU A 131 9.65 1.06 6.93
C LEU A 131 8.99 0.85 8.30
N GLY A 132 7.67 1.04 8.37
CA GLY A 132 6.88 0.88 9.60
C GLY A 132 6.34 -0.53 9.81
N GLY A 133 6.17 -1.30 8.73
CA GLY A 133 5.82 -2.72 8.82
C GLY A 133 5.18 -3.29 7.55
N LEU A 134 5.05 -4.61 7.55
CA LEU A 134 4.29 -5.37 6.56
C LEU A 134 2.86 -5.59 7.07
N ILE A 135 1.87 -5.42 6.20
CA ILE A 135 0.47 -5.77 6.44
C ILE A 135 0.18 -7.01 5.60
N CYS A 136 -0.03 -8.16 6.23
CA CYS A 136 -0.36 -9.39 5.52
C CYS A 136 -1.86 -9.39 5.19
N ASN A 137 -2.22 -9.24 3.92
CA ASN A 137 -3.59 -9.36 3.44
C ASN A 137 -3.82 -10.78 2.92
N SER A 138 -4.46 -11.61 3.75
CA SER A 138 -4.42 -13.05 3.57
C SER A 138 -5.00 -13.54 2.25
N ARG A 139 -4.31 -14.53 1.68
CA ARG A 139 -4.76 -15.33 0.54
C ARG A 139 -5.19 -16.74 0.93
N ASN A 140 -5.24 -17.03 2.24
CA ASN A 140 -5.48 -18.35 2.81
C ASN A 140 -4.46 -19.39 2.33
N THR A 141 -3.18 -19.01 2.23
CA THR A 141 -2.08 -19.94 1.95
C THR A 141 -1.58 -20.60 3.23
N ASP A 142 -0.96 -21.76 3.11
CA ASP A 142 -0.43 -22.47 4.27
C ASP A 142 0.67 -21.67 4.98
N ARG A 143 0.63 -21.65 6.31
CA ARG A 143 1.60 -20.97 7.19
C ARG A 143 1.89 -19.50 6.82
N GLU A 144 0.94 -18.81 6.18
CA GLU A 144 1.10 -17.44 5.65
C GLU A 144 1.56 -16.43 6.71
N ILE A 145 1.01 -16.54 7.93
CA ILE A 145 1.38 -15.68 9.07
C ILE A 145 2.87 -15.85 9.39
N GLU A 146 3.34 -17.08 9.56
CA GLU A 146 4.73 -17.37 9.95
C GLU A 146 5.71 -16.95 8.84
N LEU A 147 5.32 -17.16 7.58
CA LEU A 147 6.10 -16.74 6.42
C LEU A 147 6.29 -15.22 6.39
N ILE A 148 5.22 -14.45 6.53
CA ILE A 148 5.30 -12.98 6.46
C ILE A 148 5.93 -12.37 7.71
N GLU A 149 5.77 -12.99 8.89
CA GLU A 149 6.56 -12.62 10.07
C GLU A 149 8.06 -12.85 9.86
N THR A 150 8.43 -13.94 9.21
CA THR A 150 9.84 -14.26 8.92
C THR A 150 10.41 -13.31 7.87
N LEU A 151 9.67 -13.03 6.80
CA LEU A 151 10.04 -12.00 5.82
C LEU A 151 10.21 -10.64 6.49
N ALA A 152 9.27 -10.23 7.36
CA ALA A 152 9.37 -8.96 8.07
C ALA A 152 10.66 -8.87 8.90
N LYS A 153 11.02 -9.93 9.62
CA LYS A 153 12.29 -9.99 10.38
C LYS A 153 13.51 -9.86 9.47
N ARG A 154 13.52 -10.58 8.33
CA ARG A 154 14.61 -10.51 7.33
C ARG A 154 14.77 -9.11 6.73
N LEU A 155 13.65 -8.41 6.52
CA LEU A 155 13.62 -7.02 6.05
C LEU A 155 13.90 -5.99 7.17
N ASN A 156 14.29 -6.42 8.37
CA ASN A 156 14.50 -5.57 9.54
C ASN A 156 13.24 -4.75 9.89
N THR A 157 12.06 -5.37 9.90
CA THR A 157 10.80 -4.73 10.28
C THR A 157 9.88 -5.70 11.03
N GLN A 158 8.60 -5.36 11.17
CA GLN A 158 7.56 -6.19 11.79
C GLN A 158 6.43 -6.48 10.80
N MET A 159 5.74 -7.60 10.99
CA MET A 159 4.39 -7.74 10.44
C MET A 159 3.43 -7.03 11.41
N ILE A 160 2.99 -5.82 11.06
CA ILE A 160 2.19 -5.00 11.98
C ILE A 160 0.81 -5.64 12.22
N HIS A 161 0.25 -6.27 11.18
CA HIS A 161 -1.03 -6.97 11.30
C HIS A 161 -1.22 -7.99 10.19
N TYR A 162 -2.00 -9.00 10.52
CA TYR A 162 -2.58 -9.95 9.58
C TYR A 162 -4.06 -9.61 9.41
N VAL A 163 -4.47 -9.36 8.18
CA VAL A 163 -5.85 -9.06 7.79
C VAL A 163 -6.44 -10.33 7.18
N PRO A 164 -7.42 -10.98 7.83
CA PRO A 164 -8.01 -12.20 7.32
C PRO A 164 -8.87 -11.94 6.08
N ARG A 165 -9.04 -12.99 5.28
CA ARG A 165 -9.93 -13.00 4.12
C ARG A 165 -11.39 -13.14 4.59
N ASP A 166 -12.23 -12.16 4.28
CA ASP A 166 -13.65 -12.18 4.63
C ASP A 166 -14.51 -11.67 3.46
N ASN A 167 -15.58 -12.40 3.12
CA ASN A 167 -16.49 -12.07 2.02
C ASN A 167 -17.30 -10.79 2.26
N ILE A 168 -17.37 -10.31 3.51
CA ILE A 168 -18.01 -9.05 3.86
C ILE A 168 -17.36 -7.84 3.16
N VAL A 169 -16.08 -7.96 2.80
CA VAL A 169 -15.34 -6.93 2.06
C VAL A 169 -15.99 -6.72 0.68
N GLN A 170 -16.23 -7.78 -0.09
CA GLN A 170 -16.90 -7.67 -1.39
C GLN A 170 -18.33 -7.12 -1.25
N HIS A 171 -19.06 -7.53 -0.21
CA HIS A 171 -20.40 -6.99 0.05
C HIS A 171 -20.40 -5.48 0.34
N ALA A 172 -19.38 -4.97 1.05
CA ALA A 172 -19.20 -3.55 1.30
C ALA A 172 -18.76 -2.80 0.02
N GLU A 173 -17.81 -3.36 -0.73
CA GLU A 173 -17.29 -2.79 -1.98
C GLU A 173 -18.38 -2.64 -3.05
N LEU A 174 -19.24 -3.65 -3.23
CA LEU A 174 -20.38 -3.59 -4.15
C LEU A 174 -21.36 -2.44 -3.82
N ARG A 175 -21.37 -1.99 -2.56
CA ARG A 175 -22.13 -0.84 -2.06
C ARG A 175 -21.31 0.44 -1.99
N ARG A 176 -20.04 0.42 -2.43
CA ARG A 176 -19.08 1.54 -2.44
C ARG A 176 -18.78 2.09 -1.04
N MET A 177 -18.93 1.24 -0.04
CA MET A 177 -18.69 1.52 1.38
C MET A 177 -17.45 0.78 1.85
N THR A 178 -16.81 1.27 2.90
CA THR A 178 -15.84 0.46 3.64
C THR A 178 -16.57 -0.52 4.54
N VAL A 179 -15.92 -1.58 5.01
CA VAL A 179 -16.52 -2.49 5.99
C VAL A 179 -16.90 -1.77 7.29
N ASN A 180 -16.09 -0.79 7.72
CA ASN A 180 -16.36 0.01 8.92
C ASN A 180 -17.62 0.88 8.82
N GLU A 181 -18.03 1.22 7.59
CA GLU A 181 -19.27 1.93 7.30
C GLU A 181 -20.45 0.97 7.09
N TYR A 182 -20.25 -0.06 6.28
CA TYR A 182 -21.29 -1.02 5.89
C TYR A 182 -21.72 -1.95 7.03
N ALA A 183 -20.76 -2.48 7.78
CA ALA A 183 -20.97 -3.47 8.83
C ALA A 183 -20.02 -3.19 10.01
N PRO A 184 -20.26 -2.08 10.76
CA PRO A 184 -19.36 -1.62 11.80
C PRO A 184 -19.11 -2.64 12.91
N ASP A 185 -20.06 -3.53 13.21
CA ASP A 185 -19.92 -4.51 14.30
C ASP A 185 -19.35 -5.86 13.83
N SER A 186 -18.96 -5.96 12.54
CA SER A 186 -18.38 -7.17 11.98
C SER A 186 -16.98 -7.48 12.53
N LYS A 187 -16.58 -8.75 12.45
CA LYS A 187 -15.21 -9.18 12.78
C LYS A 187 -14.18 -8.43 11.94
N GLN A 188 -14.40 -8.33 10.64
CA GLN A 188 -13.50 -7.65 9.72
C GLN A 188 -13.35 -6.15 10.02
N ALA A 189 -14.44 -5.45 10.43
CA ALA A 189 -14.33 -4.06 10.88
C ALA A 189 -13.44 -3.93 12.12
N ASN A 190 -13.47 -4.91 13.03
CA ASN A 190 -12.59 -4.93 14.21
C ASN A 190 -11.12 -5.18 13.85
N GLU A 191 -10.83 -6.01 12.85
CA GLU A 191 -9.46 -6.18 12.33
C GLU A 191 -8.91 -4.86 11.78
N TYR A 192 -9.68 -4.14 10.96
CA TYR A 192 -9.24 -2.81 10.49
C TYR A 192 -9.04 -1.79 11.63
N ARG A 193 -9.87 -1.83 12.68
CA ARG A 193 -9.66 -0.98 13.87
C ARG A 193 -8.41 -1.39 14.65
N ALA A 194 -8.13 -2.69 14.74
CA ALA A 194 -6.91 -3.20 15.37
C ALA A 194 -5.66 -2.74 14.60
N LEU A 195 -5.66 -2.88 13.27
CA LEU A 195 -4.63 -2.34 12.39
C LEU A 195 -4.41 -0.85 12.60
N ALA A 196 -5.48 -0.05 12.56
CA ALA A 196 -5.41 1.40 12.72
C ALA A 196 -4.79 1.79 14.06
N LYS A 197 -5.20 1.14 15.16
CA LYS A 197 -4.61 1.35 16.49
C LYS A 197 -3.12 1.01 16.53
N LYS A 198 -2.70 -0.06 15.84
CA LYS A 198 -1.28 -0.44 15.78
C LYS A 198 -0.46 0.57 14.99
N ILE A 199 -0.97 1.07 13.86
CA ILE A 199 -0.31 2.11 13.05
C ILE A 199 -0.13 3.39 13.88
N ILE A 200 -1.20 3.89 14.52
CA ILE A 200 -1.16 5.12 15.33
C ILE A 200 -0.12 5.03 16.46
N ASN A 201 0.00 3.87 17.07
CA ASN A 201 0.92 3.63 18.19
C ASN A 201 2.28 3.08 17.75
N ASN A 202 2.54 2.97 16.45
CA ASN A 202 3.78 2.38 15.97
C ASN A 202 4.97 3.27 16.31
N ARG A 203 6.04 2.65 16.81
CA ARG A 203 7.33 3.29 17.09
C ARG A 203 8.49 2.53 16.46
N ASN A 204 8.21 1.37 15.86
CA ASN A 204 9.21 0.54 15.20
C ASN A 204 9.31 0.98 13.74
N LEU A 205 10.12 2.00 13.52
CA LEU A 205 10.40 2.60 12.22
C LEU A 205 11.86 2.33 11.85
N THR A 206 12.09 1.48 10.86
CA THR A 206 13.43 0.96 10.57
C THR A 206 13.91 1.32 9.17
N ILE A 207 15.23 1.25 8.98
CA ILE A 207 15.81 1.20 7.64
C ILE A 207 15.78 -0.28 7.24
N PRO A 208 15.09 -0.65 6.14
CA PRO A 208 14.93 -2.04 5.80
C PRO A 208 16.23 -2.65 5.29
N THR A 209 16.32 -3.99 5.38
CA THR A 209 17.41 -4.81 4.84
C THR A 209 16.85 -5.73 3.76
N PRO A 210 16.69 -5.25 2.51
CA PRO A 210 16.22 -6.08 1.41
C PRO A 210 17.08 -7.32 1.22
N ILE A 211 16.43 -8.43 0.89
CA ILE A 211 17.08 -9.72 0.70
C ILE A 211 17.29 -10.02 -0.77
N GLU A 212 18.21 -10.94 -1.08
CA GLU A 212 18.40 -11.42 -2.44
C GLU A 212 17.29 -12.38 -2.87
N MET A 213 17.21 -12.66 -4.18
CA MET A 213 16.14 -13.49 -4.73
C MET A 213 16.23 -14.92 -4.20
N GLU A 214 17.44 -15.46 -4.07
CA GLU A 214 17.66 -16.81 -3.54
C GLU A 214 17.11 -16.95 -2.11
N GLU A 215 17.33 -15.94 -1.24
CA GLU A 215 16.79 -15.95 0.12
C GLU A 215 15.26 -15.92 0.15
N LEU A 216 14.64 -15.24 -0.82
CA LEU A 216 13.19 -15.18 -0.92
C LEU A 216 12.61 -16.52 -1.38
N GLU A 217 13.26 -17.20 -2.31
CA GLU A 217 12.91 -18.56 -2.74
C GLU A 217 13.09 -19.58 -1.61
N GLU A 218 14.18 -19.50 -0.86
CA GLU A 218 14.44 -20.34 0.31
C GLU A 218 13.32 -20.24 1.36
N LEU A 219 12.82 -19.03 1.63
CA LEU A 219 11.67 -18.83 2.53
C LEU A 219 10.42 -19.57 2.03
N LEU A 220 10.12 -19.51 0.74
CA LEU A 220 8.94 -20.19 0.19
C LEU A 220 9.05 -21.71 0.29
N ILE A 221 10.26 -22.25 0.13
CA ILE A 221 10.52 -23.68 0.29
C ILE A 221 10.41 -24.08 1.77
N GLU A 222 10.98 -23.28 2.69
CA GLU A 222 10.95 -23.54 4.15
C GLU A 222 9.52 -23.60 4.70
N PHE A 223 8.65 -22.70 4.23
CA PHE A 223 7.27 -22.62 4.68
C PHE A 223 6.31 -23.50 3.86
N GLY A 224 6.83 -24.28 2.91
CA GLY A 224 6.09 -25.32 2.20
C GLY A 224 5.17 -24.82 1.10
N ILE A 225 5.38 -23.59 0.60
CA ILE A 225 4.63 -23.06 -0.55
C ILE A 225 5.09 -23.72 -1.86
N LEU A 226 6.38 -24.04 -1.94
CA LEU A 226 6.93 -24.94 -2.95
C LEU A 226 7.20 -26.28 -2.27
N GLU A 227 6.56 -27.36 -2.72
CA GLU A 227 6.98 -28.70 -2.31
C GLU A 227 8.44 -28.87 -2.73
N SER A 228 9.33 -29.13 -1.78
CA SER A 228 10.71 -29.52 -2.11
C SER A 228 10.67 -30.73 -3.06
N GLU A 229 11.65 -30.86 -3.96
CA GLU A 229 11.73 -32.04 -4.86
C GLU A 229 11.66 -33.35 -4.06
N GLU A 230 12.15 -33.33 -2.82
CA GLU A 230 12.11 -34.43 -1.86
C GLU A 230 10.70 -34.71 -1.30
N ASN A 231 9.83 -33.70 -1.18
CA ASN A 231 8.43 -33.84 -0.78
C ASN A 231 7.53 -34.23 -1.96
N ALA A 232 7.76 -33.64 -3.15
CA ALA A 232 7.08 -34.02 -4.38
C ALA A 232 7.35 -35.49 -4.74
N ALA A 233 8.60 -35.95 -4.57
CA ALA A 233 8.98 -37.36 -4.77
C ALA A 233 8.28 -38.32 -3.78
N LYS A 234 8.04 -37.90 -2.53
CA LYS A 234 7.32 -38.71 -1.53
C LYS A 234 5.81 -38.79 -1.78
N MET A 235 5.21 -37.77 -2.39
CA MET A 235 3.80 -37.75 -2.81
C MET A 235 3.53 -38.67 -4.00
N LEU A 236 4.45 -38.71 -4.98
CA LEU A 236 4.36 -39.57 -6.17
C LEU A 236 4.66 -41.05 -5.89
N ALA A 237 5.21 -41.37 -4.72
CA ALA A 237 5.54 -42.73 -4.29
C ALA A 237 4.39 -43.43 -3.52
N LYS A 238 3.20 -42.82 -3.43
CA LYS A 238 1.96 -43.41 -2.90
C LYS A 238 0.99 -43.74 -4.02
#